data_AF-A0A2V6I474-F1
#
_entry.id   AF-A0A2V6I474-F1
#
_cell.length_a   1.000
_cell.length_b   1.000
_cell.length_c   1.000
_cell.angle_alpha   90.00
_cell.angle_beta   90.00
_cell.angle_gamma   90.00
#
_symmetry.space_group_name_H-M   'P 1'
#
loop_
_entity.id
_entity.type
_entity.pdbx_description
1 polymer ?
#
loop_
_entity_poly.entity_id
_entity_poly.type
_entity_poly.pdbx_seq_one_letter_code
_entity_poly.pdbx_strand_id
1 'polypeptide(L)'
;MRFVFFVFTISAISMFVLAEEETTPPPRVYPVALPNYDEETATRLQIFLDNSDFGPGKIDGRMGEFFRKALISYKHAHAMAKTGAVDQWMLDQVPVTYTTYTIKDEDLKFVGNVPGSRAEQAKLKWLPYTSLLEFVAERYHSAESYIQKLNPGKNWEHLQPGETLKVPNVLPFEVEKFTEGKVPENPAFASRKIFVDTYEHLLEVFDQDQLVCVFPITPGSKTLPAPVGTWKILGTNVWPWFRYDEGMLN
;
A
#
# COMPACT_ATOMS: atom_id res chain seq x y z
N MET A 1 5.51 79.44 -24.23
CA MET A 1 4.98 78.80 -23.00
C MET A 1 5.56 77.40 -22.91
N ARG A 2 6.43 77.15 -21.94
CA ARG A 2 7.04 75.83 -21.65
C ARG A 2 6.06 75.01 -20.82
N PHE A 3 5.72 73.80 -21.24
CA PHE A 3 5.07 72.80 -20.40
C PHE A 3 6.10 71.72 -20.03
N VAL A 4 6.33 71.57 -18.74
CA VAL A 4 7.17 70.54 -18.13
C VAL A 4 6.25 69.36 -17.79
N PHE A 5 6.52 68.19 -18.34
CA PHE A 5 5.87 66.94 -17.92
C PHE A 5 6.72 66.29 -16.83
N PHE A 6 6.14 66.12 -15.64
CA PHE A 6 6.69 65.30 -14.56
C PHE A 6 6.31 63.84 -14.81
N VAL A 7 7.31 62.97 -14.95
CA VAL A 7 7.12 61.51 -14.96
C VAL A 7 7.27 61.02 -13.53
N PHE A 8 6.21 60.48 -12.94
CA PHE A 8 6.27 59.75 -11.68
C PHE A 8 6.67 58.30 -11.97
N THR A 9 7.86 57.90 -11.54
CA THR A 9 8.28 56.50 -11.47
C THR A 9 7.77 55.88 -10.17
N ILE A 10 6.83 54.95 -10.27
CA ILE A 10 6.40 54.10 -9.16
C ILE A 10 7.36 52.90 -9.12
N SER A 11 8.28 52.88 -8.16
CA SER A 11 9.07 51.69 -7.84
C SER A 11 8.20 50.73 -7.04
N ALA A 12 7.76 49.64 -7.66
CA ALA A 12 7.17 48.51 -6.96
C ALA A 12 8.29 47.68 -6.31
N ILE A 13 8.37 47.69 -4.98
CA ILE A 13 9.22 46.77 -4.23
C ILE A 13 8.47 45.44 -4.14
N SER A 14 8.87 44.44 -4.93
CA SER A 14 8.40 43.07 -4.76
C SER A 14 8.98 42.48 -3.47
N MET A 15 8.17 42.44 -2.41
CA MET A 15 8.44 41.54 -1.29
C MET A 15 8.18 40.11 -1.76
N PHE A 16 9.25 39.33 -1.95
CA PHE A 16 9.14 37.88 -2.00
C PHE A 16 8.90 37.39 -0.57
N VAL A 17 7.62 37.17 -0.23
CA VAL A 17 7.26 36.34 0.91
C VAL A 17 7.54 34.90 0.48
N LEU A 18 8.60 34.30 1.03
CA LEU A 18 8.76 32.85 1.01
C LEU A 18 7.65 32.29 1.88
N ALA A 19 6.58 31.80 1.26
CA ALA A 19 5.64 30.93 1.94
C ALA A 19 6.40 29.64 2.26
N GLU A 20 6.73 29.43 3.53
CA GLU A 20 6.92 28.07 4.05
C GLU A 20 5.62 27.32 3.73
N GLU A 21 5.68 26.30 2.87
CA GLU A 21 4.59 25.32 2.81
C GLU A 21 4.46 24.76 4.24
N GLU A 22 3.41 25.14 4.95
CA GLU A 22 2.98 24.41 6.14
C GLU A 22 2.75 22.98 5.68
N THR A 23 3.72 22.11 5.94
CA THR A 23 3.55 20.68 5.80
C THR A 23 2.49 20.34 6.83
N THR A 24 1.26 20.09 6.38
CA THR A 24 0.22 19.55 7.24
C THR A 24 0.81 18.30 7.89
N PRO A 25 0.98 18.27 9.23
CA PRO A 25 1.56 17.12 9.88
C PRO A 25 0.65 15.92 9.57
N PRO A 26 1.23 14.74 9.28
CA PRO A 26 0.43 13.55 9.02
C PRO A 26 -0.54 13.33 10.20
N PRO A 27 -1.78 12.89 9.91
CA PRO A 27 -2.77 12.70 10.96
C PRO A 27 -2.23 11.69 11.97
N ARG A 28 -1.92 12.17 13.19
CA ARG A 28 -1.56 11.28 14.30
C ARG A 28 -2.65 10.23 14.44
N VAL A 29 -2.29 8.96 14.29
CA VAL A 29 -3.23 7.85 14.45
C VAL A 29 -3.51 7.72 15.93
N TYR A 30 -4.63 8.25 16.37
CA TYR A 30 -5.06 8.10 17.76
C TYR A 30 -5.35 6.63 18.05
N PRO A 31 -4.97 6.10 19.22
CA PRO A 31 -5.38 4.76 19.63
C PRO A 31 -6.89 4.76 19.83
N VAL A 32 -7.62 4.23 18.86
CA VAL A 32 -9.07 4.08 18.93
C VAL A 32 -9.42 2.65 19.33
N ALA A 33 -10.32 2.52 20.30
CA ALA A 33 -10.88 1.23 20.70
C ALA A 33 -11.68 0.63 19.53
N LEU A 34 -11.36 -0.61 19.18
CA LEU A 34 -12.09 -1.36 18.17
C LEU A 34 -13.13 -2.24 18.86
N PRO A 35 -14.35 -2.36 18.32
CA PRO A 35 -15.31 -3.36 18.76
C PRO A 35 -14.71 -4.76 18.66
N ASN A 36 -15.22 -5.71 19.44
CA ASN A 36 -14.81 -7.10 19.35
C ASN A 36 -15.66 -7.83 18.31
N TYR A 37 -15.39 -7.59 17.02
CA TYR A 37 -16.05 -8.30 15.93
C TYR A 37 -15.51 -9.74 15.81
N ASP A 38 -16.38 -10.64 15.34
CA ASP A 38 -15.93 -11.98 14.96
C ASP A 38 -14.96 -11.94 13.76
N GLU A 39 -14.29 -13.06 13.53
CA GLU A 39 -13.28 -13.18 12.49
C GLU A 39 -13.82 -12.90 11.09
N GLU A 40 -15.04 -13.36 10.77
CA GLU A 40 -15.62 -13.18 9.45
C GLU A 40 -15.93 -11.70 9.18
N THR A 41 -16.48 -11.01 10.18
CA THR A 41 -16.74 -9.57 10.14
C THR A 41 -15.43 -8.78 10.01
N ALA A 42 -14.40 -9.17 10.75
CA ALA A 42 -13.06 -8.57 10.61
C ALA A 42 -12.49 -8.76 9.20
N THR A 43 -12.61 -9.96 8.62
CA THR A 43 -12.18 -10.23 7.24
C THR A 43 -12.95 -9.40 6.22
N ARG A 44 -14.27 -9.26 6.35
CA ARG A 44 -15.07 -8.41 5.46
C ARG A 44 -14.61 -6.95 5.51
N LEU A 45 -14.29 -6.44 6.70
CA LEU A 45 -13.78 -5.07 6.85
C LEU A 45 -12.36 -4.91 6.29
N GLN A 46 -11.49 -5.91 6.46
CA GLN A 46 -10.18 -5.91 5.81
C GLN A 46 -10.34 -5.86 4.27
N ILE A 47 -11.17 -6.72 3.69
CA ILE A 47 -11.46 -6.72 2.25
C ILE A 47 -12.01 -5.36 1.78
N PHE A 48 -12.95 -4.78 2.53
CA PHE A 48 -13.53 -3.48 2.20
C PHE A 48 -12.47 -2.38 2.15
N LEU A 49 -11.62 -2.29 3.17
CA LEU A 49 -10.57 -1.28 3.27
C LEU A 49 -9.52 -1.47 2.15
N ASP A 50 -9.12 -2.71 1.90
CA ASP A 50 -8.17 -3.07 0.84
C ASP A 50 -8.68 -2.66 -0.55
N ASN A 51 -9.91 -3.05 -0.90
CA ASN A 51 -10.56 -2.66 -2.15
C ASN A 51 -10.85 -1.15 -2.26
N SER A 52 -10.69 -0.39 -1.17
CA SER A 52 -10.90 1.06 -1.13
C SER A 52 -9.59 1.85 -1.18
N ASP A 53 -8.43 1.21 -1.44
CA ASP A 53 -7.10 1.81 -1.38
C ASP A 53 -6.64 2.26 0.02
N PHE A 54 -7.21 1.67 1.07
CA PHE A 54 -6.77 1.86 2.47
C PHE A 54 -6.26 0.51 3.01
N GLY A 55 -5.02 0.17 2.70
CA GLY A 55 -4.42 -1.13 3.02
C GLY A 55 -4.46 -1.47 4.51
N PRO A 56 -5.24 -2.48 4.95
CA PRO A 56 -5.36 -2.86 6.35
C PRO A 56 -4.18 -3.73 6.84
N GLY A 57 -3.10 -3.81 6.05
CA GLY A 57 -2.12 -4.89 6.11
C GLY A 57 -2.64 -6.14 5.40
N LYS A 58 -2.05 -7.29 5.73
CA LYS A 58 -2.52 -8.59 5.23
C LYS A 58 -3.89 -8.92 5.79
N ILE A 59 -4.72 -9.59 4.99
CA ILE A 59 -5.99 -10.17 5.42
C ILE A 59 -5.70 -11.41 6.26
N ASP A 60 -6.08 -11.36 7.53
CA ASP A 60 -5.84 -12.43 8.50
C ASP A 60 -7.00 -12.64 9.49
N GLY A 61 -8.11 -11.94 9.25
CA GLY A 61 -9.30 -11.99 10.10
C GLY A 61 -9.11 -11.30 11.45
N ARG A 62 -8.09 -10.46 11.60
CA ARG A 62 -7.78 -9.76 12.85
C ARG A 62 -7.75 -8.25 12.65
N MET A 63 -8.35 -7.55 13.60
CA MET A 63 -8.32 -6.09 13.63
C MET A 63 -7.07 -5.55 14.33
N GLY A 64 -5.92 -5.76 13.66
CA GLY A 64 -4.59 -5.36 14.13
C GLY A 64 -4.31 -3.85 14.04
N GLU A 65 -3.04 -3.50 14.19
CA GLU A 65 -2.57 -2.11 14.11
C GLU A 65 -2.88 -1.45 12.76
N PHE A 66 -2.49 -2.09 11.65
CA PHE A 66 -2.69 -1.54 10.31
C PHE A 66 -4.15 -1.48 9.90
N PHE A 67 -4.97 -2.45 10.34
CA PHE A 67 -6.43 -2.35 10.21
C PHE A 67 -6.98 -1.08 10.87
N ARG A 68 -6.57 -0.80 12.12
CA ARG A 68 -6.99 0.41 12.83
C ARG A 68 -6.57 1.67 12.08
N LYS A 69 -5.32 1.72 11.62
CA LYS A 69 -4.76 2.83 10.85
C LYS A 69 -5.58 3.07 9.58
N ALA A 70 -5.77 2.04 8.77
CA ALA A 70 -6.58 2.08 7.56
C ALA A 70 -8.01 2.55 7.81
N LEU A 71 -8.70 2.02 8.83
CA LEU A 71 -10.07 2.42 9.16
C LEU A 71 -10.17 3.90 9.53
N ILE A 72 -9.25 4.40 10.36
CA ILE A 72 -9.24 5.81 10.76
C ILE A 72 -8.90 6.72 9.58
N SER A 73 -7.95 6.33 8.74
CA SER A 73 -7.62 7.05 7.51
C SER A 73 -8.77 7.06 6.51
N TYR A 74 -9.46 5.94 6.30
CA TYR A 74 -10.64 5.85 5.44
C TYR A 74 -11.72 6.82 5.93
N LYS A 75 -12.02 6.78 7.23
CA LYS A 75 -13.01 7.68 7.83
C LYS A 75 -12.59 9.14 7.73
N HIS A 76 -11.31 9.44 7.90
CA HIS A 76 -10.79 10.80 7.73
C HIS A 76 -10.99 11.29 6.30
N ALA A 77 -10.59 10.48 5.31
CA ALA A 77 -10.74 10.79 3.88
C ALA A 77 -12.19 11.05 3.47
N HIS A 78 -13.14 10.40 4.13
CA HIS A 78 -14.58 10.52 3.86
C HIS A 78 -15.31 11.44 4.85
N ALA A 79 -14.59 12.28 5.61
CA ALA A 79 -15.16 13.21 6.59
C ALA A 79 -16.10 12.57 7.64
N MET A 80 -15.86 11.30 7.98
CA MET A 80 -16.60 10.55 8.98
C MET A 80 -16.01 10.73 10.38
N ALA A 81 -16.79 10.36 11.41
CA ALA A 81 -16.29 10.29 12.77
C ALA A 81 -15.17 9.24 12.89
N LYS A 82 -13.97 9.68 13.30
CA LYS A 82 -12.74 8.87 13.47
C LYS A 82 -12.81 7.97 14.71
N THR A 83 -13.77 7.06 14.72
CA THR A 83 -14.01 6.05 15.76
C THR A 83 -13.78 4.64 15.23
N GLY A 84 -13.67 3.64 16.10
CA GLY A 84 -13.46 2.24 15.71
C GLY A 84 -14.75 1.50 15.36
N ALA A 85 -15.91 2.10 15.66
CA ALA A 85 -17.21 1.55 15.28
C ALA A 85 -17.36 1.61 13.75
N VAL A 86 -17.82 0.54 13.12
CA VAL A 86 -18.11 0.52 11.69
C VAL A 86 -19.60 0.51 11.44
N ASP A 87 -20.02 1.15 10.36
CA ASP A 87 -21.42 1.15 9.93
C ASP A 87 -21.70 -0.06 9.04
N GLN A 88 -22.93 -0.57 9.09
CA GLN A 88 -23.34 -1.77 8.35
C GLN A 88 -23.08 -1.64 6.84
N TRP A 89 -23.24 -0.45 6.25
CA TRP A 89 -23.06 -0.25 4.81
C TRP A 89 -21.63 -0.56 4.33
N MET A 90 -20.61 -0.45 5.19
CA MET A 90 -19.23 -0.84 4.86
C MET A 90 -19.12 -2.34 4.66
N LEU A 91 -19.79 -3.11 5.52
CA LEU A 91 -19.89 -4.57 5.39
C LEU A 91 -20.70 -4.95 4.16
N ASP A 92 -21.74 -4.19 3.84
CA ASP A 92 -22.62 -4.45 2.69
C ASP A 92 -21.88 -4.29 1.34
N GLN A 93 -20.73 -3.61 1.30
CA GLN A 93 -19.83 -3.60 0.13
C GLN A 93 -19.13 -4.94 -0.11
N VAL A 94 -19.10 -5.81 0.91
CA VAL A 94 -18.51 -7.16 0.86
C VAL A 94 -19.58 -8.18 1.24
N PRO A 95 -20.57 -8.44 0.36
CA PRO A 95 -21.67 -9.36 0.65
C PRO A 95 -21.22 -10.83 0.68
N VAL A 96 -20.10 -11.13 0.06
CA VAL A 96 -19.49 -12.47 0.02
C VAL A 96 -18.06 -12.35 0.55
N THR A 97 -17.81 -12.89 1.74
CA THR A 97 -16.52 -12.79 2.44
C THR A 97 -15.41 -13.59 1.75
N TYR A 98 -15.77 -14.77 1.24
CA TYR A 98 -14.82 -15.74 0.72
C TYR A 98 -15.19 -16.18 -0.68
N THR A 99 -14.17 -16.37 -1.51
CA THR A 99 -14.28 -16.99 -2.82
C THR A 99 -13.40 -18.24 -2.86
N THR A 100 -13.33 -18.90 -4.01
CA THR A 100 -12.48 -20.07 -4.22
C THR A 100 -11.50 -19.81 -5.34
N TYR A 101 -10.26 -20.23 -5.13
CA TYR A 101 -9.22 -20.27 -6.14
C TYR A 101 -8.84 -21.72 -6.43
N THR A 102 -8.85 -22.12 -7.71
CA THR A 102 -8.28 -23.41 -8.12
C THR A 102 -6.90 -23.17 -8.68
N ILE A 103 -5.91 -23.83 -8.09
CA ILE A 103 -4.51 -23.71 -8.51
C ILE A 103 -4.38 -24.23 -9.93
N LYS A 104 -3.72 -23.45 -10.78
CA LYS A 104 -3.53 -23.75 -12.20
C LYS A 104 -2.12 -24.29 -12.43
N ASP A 105 -1.93 -25.07 -13.50
CA ASP A 105 -0.60 -25.53 -13.89
C ASP A 105 0.34 -24.36 -14.21
N GLU A 106 -0.21 -23.24 -14.73
CA GLU A 106 0.57 -22.05 -15.03
C GLU A 106 1.11 -21.34 -13.78
N ASP A 107 0.48 -21.52 -12.62
CA ASP A 107 0.92 -20.89 -11.37
C ASP A 107 2.33 -21.37 -10.97
N LEU A 108 2.69 -22.61 -11.32
CA LEU A 108 4.01 -23.18 -11.07
C LEU A 108 5.14 -22.38 -11.75
N LYS A 109 4.84 -21.58 -12.77
CA LYS A 109 5.83 -20.72 -13.44
C LYS A 109 6.34 -19.60 -12.53
N PHE A 110 5.58 -19.23 -11.49
CA PHE A 110 5.93 -18.17 -10.55
C PHE A 110 6.59 -18.72 -9.27
N VAL A 111 6.63 -20.04 -9.09
CA VAL A 111 7.15 -20.70 -7.89
C VAL A 111 8.52 -21.30 -8.19
N GLY A 112 9.45 -21.19 -7.25
CA GLY A 112 10.81 -21.68 -7.43
C GLY A 112 11.69 -21.56 -6.19
N ASN A 113 12.93 -22.00 -6.33
CA ASN A 113 13.90 -21.92 -5.25
C ASN A 113 14.45 -20.50 -5.08
N VAL A 114 14.38 -19.97 -3.87
CA VAL A 114 14.97 -18.68 -3.51
C VAL A 114 16.23 -18.92 -2.68
N PRO A 115 17.42 -18.50 -3.14
CA PRO A 115 18.66 -18.60 -2.37
C PRO A 115 18.56 -17.87 -1.02
N GLY A 116 19.25 -18.35 0.02
CA GLY A 116 19.18 -17.74 1.35
C GLY A 116 19.88 -16.38 1.49
N SER A 117 20.87 -16.07 0.63
CA SER A 117 21.62 -14.81 0.72
C SER A 117 21.14 -13.79 -0.32
N ARG A 118 21.15 -12.50 0.06
CA ARG A 118 20.77 -11.40 -0.84
C ARG A 118 21.69 -11.29 -2.06
N ALA A 119 22.99 -11.58 -1.89
CA ALA A 119 23.96 -11.59 -2.97
C ALA A 119 23.64 -12.65 -4.04
N GLU A 120 23.20 -13.85 -3.65
CA GLU A 120 22.79 -14.89 -4.61
C GLU A 120 21.40 -14.61 -5.19
N GLN A 121 20.46 -14.10 -4.40
CA GLN A 121 19.14 -13.67 -4.89
C GLN A 121 19.27 -12.62 -6.00
N ALA A 122 20.20 -11.66 -5.86
CA ALA A 122 20.44 -10.62 -6.86
C ALA A 122 21.01 -11.13 -8.20
N LYS A 123 21.48 -12.38 -8.28
CA LYS A 123 21.89 -13.02 -9.55
C LYS A 123 20.73 -13.63 -10.30
N LEU A 124 19.57 -13.81 -9.67
CA LEU A 124 18.38 -14.33 -10.33
C LEU A 124 17.82 -13.28 -11.28
N LYS A 125 17.32 -13.74 -12.44
CA LYS A 125 16.62 -12.88 -13.39
C LYS A 125 15.34 -12.27 -12.79
N TRP A 126 14.69 -13.02 -11.89
CA TRP A 126 13.50 -12.62 -11.16
C TRP A 126 13.45 -13.43 -9.85
N LEU A 127 12.81 -12.89 -8.82
CA LEU A 127 12.65 -13.57 -7.53
C LEU A 127 11.32 -14.34 -7.53
N PRO A 128 11.34 -15.69 -7.45
CA PRO A 128 10.11 -16.47 -7.39
C PRO A 128 9.45 -16.42 -6.02
N TYR A 129 8.17 -16.78 -5.99
CA TYR A 129 7.53 -17.22 -4.75
C TYR A 129 8.15 -18.56 -4.33
N THR A 130 8.33 -18.76 -3.04
CA THR A 130 8.93 -19.97 -2.47
C THR A 130 7.95 -21.15 -2.46
N SER A 131 6.64 -20.88 -2.53
CA SER A 131 5.60 -21.91 -2.54
C SER A 131 4.33 -21.44 -3.28
N LEU A 132 3.48 -22.39 -3.66
CA LEU A 132 2.13 -22.08 -4.16
C LEU A 132 1.27 -21.40 -3.09
N LEU A 133 1.49 -21.68 -1.80
CA LEU A 133 0.78 -21.02 -0.72
C LEU A 133 1.12 -19.53 -0.66
N GLU A 134 2.41 -19.18 -0.72
CA GLU A 134 2.87 -17.79 -0.75
C GLU A 134 2.30 -17.04 -1.98
N PHE A 135 2.33 -17.69 -3.14
CA PHE A 135 1.75 -17.15 -4.37
C PHE A 135 0.25 -16.88 -4.25
N VAL A 136 -0.55 -17.82 -3.72
CA VAL A 136 -1.99 -17.62 -3.51
C VAL A 136 -2.24 -16.59 -2.41
N ALA A 137 -1.42 -16.57 -1.36
CA ALA A 137 -1.48 -15.58 -0.29
C ALA A 137 -1.30 -14.16 -0.82
N GLU A 138 -0.26 -13.92 -1.62
CA GLU A 138 -0.02 -12.63 -2.26
C GLU A 138 -1.16 -12.27 -3.21
N ARG A 139 -1.62 -13.21 -4.05
CA ARG A 139 -2.73 -12.97 -4.98
C ARG A 139 -4.00 -12.50 -4.28
N TYR A 140 -4.27 -12.95 -3.07
CA TYR A 140 -5.49 -12.58 -2.32
C TYR A 140 -5.18 -11.72 -1.09
N HIS A 141 -4.05 -11.01 -1.09
CA HIS A 141 -3.60 -10.08 -0.04
C HIS A 141 -3.68 -10.67 1.38
N SER A 142 -3.54 -11.98 1.51
CA SER A 142 -3.85 -12.74 2.72
C SER A 142 -2.58 -13.18 3.43
N ALA A 143 -2.65 -13.39 4.74
CA ALA A 143 -1.63 -14.17 5.42
C ALA A 143 -1.70 -15.64 4.94
N GLU A 144 -0.55 -16.26 4.68
CA GLU A 144 -0.45 -17.70 4.40
C GLU A 144 -1.15 -18.53 5.48
N SER A 145 -0.90 -18.22 6.75
CA SER A 145 -1.52 -18.90 7.90
C SER A 145 -3.04 -18.74 7.95
N TYR A 146 -3.59 -17.66 7.38
CA TYR A 146 -5.02 -17.46 7.31
C TYR A 146 -5.65 -18.31 6.20
N ILE A 147 -5.01 -18.40 5.02
CA ILE A 147 -5.41 -19.36 3.98
C ILE A 147 -5.37 -20.78 4.53
N GLN A 148 -4.33 -21.12 5.31
CA GLN A 148 -4.23 -22.42 5.94
C GLN A 148 -5.41 -22.71 6.88
N LYS A 149 -5.76 -21.73 7.71
CA LYS A 149 -6.89 -21.81 8.62
C LYS A 149 -8.23 -22.00 7.88
N LEU A 150 -8.43 -21.30 6.76
CA LEU A 150 -9.66 -21.38 5.97
C LEU A 150 -9.85 -22.75 5.28
N ASN A 151 -8.77 -23.54 5.14
CA ASN A 151 -8.75 -24.79 4.39
C ASN A 151 -8.18 -25.94 5.25
N PRO A 152 -8.85 -26.33 6.35
CA PRO A 152 -8.35 -27.39 7.21
C PRO A 152 -8.25 -28.72 6.45
N GLY A 153 -7.20 -29.49 6.72
CA GLY A 153 -6.99 -30.83 6.14
C GLY A 153 -6.23 -30.88 4.82
N LYS A 154 -5.80 -29.74 4.28
CA LYS A 154 -4.90 -29.69 3.12
C LYS A 154 -3.47 -30.12 3.48
N ASN A 155 -2.78 -30.72 2.51
CA ASN A 155 -1.37 -31.02 2.62
C ASN A 155 -0.53 -29.83 2.13
N TRP A 156 -0.19 -28.93 3.03
CA TRP A 156 0.53 -27.68 2.70
C TRP A 156 1.94 -27.89 2.17
N GLU A 157 2.57 -29.04 2.48
CA GLU A 157 3.89 -29.40 1.96
C GLU A 157 3.83 -29.88 0.49
N HIS A 158 2.66 -30.28 0.03
CA HIS A 158 2.46 -30.91 -1.29
C HIS A 158 1.25 -30.33 -2.04
N LEU A 159 1.02 -29.02 -1.88
CA LEU A 159 -0.01 -28.31 -2.62
C LEU A 159 0.27 -28.39 -4.13
N GLN A 160 -0.73 -28.69 -4.94
CA GLN A 160 -0.56 -28.94 -6.38
C GLN A 160 -1.67 -28.31 -7.24
N PRO A 161 -1.45 -28.12 -8.56
CA PRO A 161 -2.50 -27.75 -9.50
C PRO A 161 -3.75 -28.63 -9.42
N GLY A 162 -4.91 -28.05 -9.68
CA GLY A 162 -6.22 -28.68 -9.56
C GLY A 162 -6.83 -28.63 -8.15
N GLU A 163 -6.04 -28.30 -7.12
CA GLU A 163 -6.58 -28.10 -5.79
C GLU A 163 -7.32 -26.76 -5.67
N THR A 164 -8.53 -26.81 -5.11
CA THR A 164 -9.30 -25.61 -4.77
C THR A 164 -9.07 -25.19 -3.33
N LEU A 165 -8.86 -23.88 -3.14
CA LEU A 165 -8.67 -23.21 -1.86
C LEU A 165 -9.75 -22.14 -1.65
N LYS A 166 -10.34 -22.11 -0.47
CA LYS A 166 -11.13 -20.99 0.03
C LYS A 166 -10.20 -19.83 0.40
N VAL A 167 -10.45 -18.65 -0.15
CA VAL A 167 -9.60 -17.45 0.01
C VAL A 167 -10.47 -16.22 0.26
N PRO A 168 -9.93 -15.13 0.84
CA PRO A 168 -10.64 -13.86 0.92
C PRO A 168 -11.12 -13.38 -0.45
N ASN A 169 -12.33 -12.81 -0.52
CA ASN A 169 -12.89 -12.26 -1.75
C ASN A 169 -12.45 -10.81 -1.98
N VAL A 170 -11.14 -10.58 -2.01
CA VAL A 170 -10.51 -9.29 -2.35
C VAL A 170 -10.26 -9.21 -3.86
N LEU A 171 -10.08 -8.00 -4.40
CA LEU A 171 -9.61 -7.81 -5.77
C LEU A 171 -8.22 -8.48 -5.90
N PRO A 172 -8.07 -9.54 -6.71
CA PRO A 172 -6.83 -10.30 -6.70
C PRO A 172 -5.67 -9.56 -7.38
N PHE A 173 -4.47 -9.69 -6.81
CA PHE A 173 -3.23 -9.32 -7.47
C PHE A 173 -2.83 -10.40 -8.49
N GLU A 174 -3.06 -10.11 -9.76
CA GLU A 174 -2.75 -11.01 -10.88
C GLU A 174 -1.39 -10.66 -11.49
N VAL A 175 -0.33 -11.19 -10.86
CA VAL A 175 1.08 -10.98 -11.27
C VAL A 175 1.31 -11.24 -12.77
N GLU A 176 0.58 -12.20 -13.34
CA GLU A 176 0.66 -12.58 -14.76
C GLU A 176 0.21 -11.48 -15.74
N LYS A 177 -0.51 -10.45 -15.26
CA LYS A 177 -0.98 -9.33 -16.08
C LYS A 177 0.04 -8.19 -16.21
N PHE A 178 1.15 -8.26 -15.47
CA PHE A 178 2.17 -7.22 -15.44
C PHE A 178 3.32 -7.53 -16.41
N THR A 179 3.64 -6.55 -17.26
CA THR A 179 4.81 -6.61 -18.14
C THR A 179 5.90 -5.67 -17.63
N GLU A 180 7.14 -6.13 -17.64
CA GLU A 180 8.30 -5.31 -17.29
C GLU A 180 8.37 -4.07 -18.17
N GLY A 181 8.63 -2.90 -17.55
CA GLY A 181 8.84 -1.67 -18.29
C GLY A 181 8.51 -0.40 -17.51
N LYS A 182 8.79 0.73 -18.16
CA LYS A 182 8.42 2.05 -17.62
C LYS A 182 6.91 2.22 -17.66
N VAL A 183 6.33 2.63 -16.55
CA VAL A 183 4.92 3.06 -16.50
C VAL A 183 4.83 4.45 -17.12
N PRO A 184 3.96 4.66 -18.13
CA PRO A 184 3.71 5.99 -18.68
C PRO A 184 3.21 6.94 -17.59
N GLU A 185 3.70 8.18 -17.62
CA GLU A 185 3.18 9.21 -16.72
C GLU A 185 1.69 9.44 -16.99
N ASN A 186 0.90 9.53 -15.92
CA ASN A 186 -0.50 9.90 -16.00
C ASN A 186 -0.65 11.35 -15.53
N PRO A 187 -0.94 12.32 -16.42
CA PRO A 187 -1.11 13.72 -16.05
C PRO A 187 -2.17 13.96 -14.98
N ALA A 188 -3.17 13.07 -14.87
CA ALA A 188 -4.19 13.15 -13.83
C ALA A 188 -3.62 13.00 -12.41
N PHE A 189 -2.41 12.44 -12.25
CA PHE A 189 -1.77 12.22 -10.95
C PHE A 189 -0.65 13.24 -10.67
N ALA A 190 -0.40 14.20 -11.56
CA ALA A 190 0.73 15.12 -11.46
C ALA A 190 0.66 16.05 -10.23
N SER A 191 -0.53 16.33 -9.73
CA SER A 191 -0.77 17.14 -8.52
C SER A 191 -0.73 16.33 -7.23
N ARG A 192 -0.67 14.99 -7.30
CA ARG A 192 -0.72 14.15 -6.10
C ARG A 192 0.58 14.28 -5.31
N LYS A 193 0.43 14.34 -3.98
CA LYS A 193 1.53 14.34 -3.03
C LYS A 193 1.55 13.01 -2.29
N ILE A 194 2.75 12.43 -2.12
CA ILE A 194 2.94 11.21 -1.32
C ILE A 194 3.68 11.60 -0.05
N PHE A 195 3.08 11.29 1.09
CA PHE A 195 3.69 11.45 2.40
C PHE A 195 4.10 10.08 2.91
N VAL A 196 5.35 9.96 3.36
CA VAL A 196 5.93 8.73 3.89
C VAL A 196 6.19 8.97 5.37
N ASP A 197 5.30 8.50 6.23
CA ASP A 197 5.46 8.56 7.67
C ASP A 197 6.20 7.32 8.17
N THR A 198 7.48 7.49 8.46
CA THR A 198 8.36 6.43 8.95
C THR A 198 8.15 6.10 10.43
N TYR A 199 7.44 6.94 11.19
CA TYR A 199 7.06 6.68 12.58
C TYR A 199 5.76 5.90 12.66
N GLU A 200 4.77 6.29 11.86
CA GLU A 200 3.48 5.59 11.78
C GLU A 200 3.52 4.40 10.83
N HIS A 201 4.62 4.19 10.10
CA HIS A 201 4.76 3.10 9.13
C HIS A 201 3.67 3.13 8.05
N LEU A 202 3.35 4.34 7.56
CA LEU A 202 2.33 4.56 6.53
C LEU A 202 2.89 5.36 5.35
N LEU A 203 2.41 5.02 4.16
CA LEU A 203 2.45 5.87 2.99
C LEU A 203 1.04 6.39 2.74
N GLU A 204 0.90 7.70 2.62
CA GLU A 204 -0.36 8.39 2.38
C GLU A 204 -0.30 9.14 1.05
N VAL A 205 -1.33 9.02 0.23
CA VAL A 205 -1.44 9.72 -1.05
C VAL A 205 -2.54 10.76 -0.95
N PHE A 206 -2.20 12.01 -1.21
CA PHE A 206 -3.15 13.12 -1.27
C PHE A 206 -3.33 13.57 -2.72
N ASP A 207 -4.58 13.74 -3.10
CA ASP A 207 -4.96 14.46 -4.32
C ASP A 207 -5.52 15.82 -3.90
N GLN A 208 -4.78 16.88 -4.20
CA GLN A 208 -4.97 18.19 -3.55
C GLN A 208 -4.86 18.04 -2.02
N ASP A 209 -5.91 18.37 -1.27
CA ASP A 209 -5.97 18.25 0.19
C ASP A 209 -6.77 17.01 0.64
N GLN A 210 -7.21 16.15 -0.29
CA GLN A 210 -7.96 14.95 0.02
C GLN A 210 -7.05 13.73 0.08
N LEU A 211 -7.08 13.02 1.20
CA LEU A 211 -6.47 11.70 1.34
C LEU A 211 -7.21 10.70 0.45
N VAL A 212 -6.51 10.08 -0.51
CA VAL A 212 -7.10 9.14 -1.48
C VAL A 212 -6.62 7.71 -1.29
N CYS A 213 -5.42 7.49 -0.75
CA CYS A 213 -4.90 6.15 -0.47
C CYS A 213 -4.02 6.13 0.78
N VAL A 214 -4.00 5.01 1.49
CA VAL A 214 -3.07 4.73 2.60
C VAL A 214 -2.58 3.30 2.53
N PHE A 215 -1.27 3.09 2.64
CA PHE A 215 -0.68 1.74 2.65
C PHE A 215 0.36 1.60 3.76
N PRO A 216 0.43 0.45 4.44
CA PRO A 216 1.49 0.17 5.40
C PRO A 216 2.84 0.05 4.70
N ILE A 217 3.89 0.53 5.34
CA ILE A 217 5.26 0.44 4.83
C ILE A 217 6.22 -0.13 5.87
N THR A 218 7.30 -0.73 5.38
CA THR A 218 8.46 -1.07 6.23
C THR A 218 9.57 -0.06 5.92
N PRO A 219 9.76 0.98 6.74
CA PRO A 219 10.84 1.95 6.55
C PRO A 219 12.20 1.32 6.86
N GLY A 220 13.26 2.02 6.44
CA GLY A 220 14.64 1.65 6.78
C GLY A 220 14.86 1.50 8.28
N SER A 221 15.81 0.65 8.66
CA SER A 221 16.10 0.37 10.07
C SER A 221 16.66 1.61 10.77
N LYS A 222 16.83 1.54 12.09
CA LYS A 222 17.52 2.60 12.85
C LYS A 222 18.98 2.81 12.41
N THR A 223 19.63 1.76 11.90
CA THR A 223 21.02 1.82 11.43
C THR A 223 21.11 2.36 10.00
N LEU A 224 20.07 2.15 9.20
CA LEU A 224 19.96 2.64 7.82
C LEU A 224 18.60 3.32 7.61
N PRO A 225 18.38 4.50 8.21
CA PRO A 225 17.11 5.17 8.14
C PRO A 225 16.84 5.68 6.72
N ALA A 226 15.57 5.68 6.32
CA ALA A 226 15.16 6.34 5.09
C ALA A 226 15.47 7.85 5.19
N PRO A 227 16.09 8.46 4.17
CA PRO A 227 16.48 9.86 4.23
C PRO A 227 15.25 10.78 4.23
N VAL A 228 15.17 11.65 5.22
CA VAL A 228 14.07 12.62 5.37
C VAL A 228 14.28 13.77 4.39
N GLY A 229 13.22 14.13 3.66
CA GLY A 229 13.23 15.28 2.76
C GLY A 229 12.08 15.26 1.77
N THR A 230 12.04 16.29 0.93
CA THR A 230 11.09 16.38 -0.19
C THR A 230 11.76 15.87 -1.45
N TRP A 231 11.16 14.85 -2.07
CA TRP A 231 11.69 14.19 -3.25
C TRP A 231 10.72 14.33 -4.42
N LYS A 232 11.27 14.42 -5.64
CA LYS A 232 10.48 14.38 -6.88
C LYS A 232 10.52 12.98 -7.47
N ILE A 233 9.36 12.43 -7.78
CA ILE A 233 9.25 11.17 -8.52
C ILE A 233 9.71 11.43 -9.96
N LEU A 234 10.75 10.71 -10.41
CA LEU A 234 11.30 10.84 -11.76
C LEU A 234 10.75 9.78 -12.73
N GLY A 235 10.17 8.71 -12.20
CA GLY A 235 9.62 7.63 -12.99
C GLY A 235 9.13 6.47 -12.13
N THR A 236 8.43 5.56 -12.77
CA THR A 236 7.90 4.34 -12.17
C THR A 236 8.16 3.20 -13.14
N ASN A 237 8.59 2.06 -12.61
CA ASN A 237 8.92 0.88 -13.39
C ASN A 237 8.22 -0.33 -12.79
N VAL A 238 7.60 -1.13 -13.64
CA VAL A 238 7.12 -2.48 -13.31
C VAL A 238 8.32 -3.42 -13.43
N TRP A 239 8.49 -4.29 -12.43
CA TRP A 239 9.62 -5.22 -12.30
C TRP A 239 11.00 -4.52 -12.40
N PRO A 240 11.30 -3.55 -11.51
CA PRO A 240 12.61 -2.90 -11.52
C PRO A 240 13.73 -3.89 -11.19
N TRP A 241 14.92 -3.60 -11.71
CA TRP A 241 16.11 -4.43 -11.48
C TRP A 241 16.76 -3.99 -10.17
N PHE A 242 16.97 -4.94 -9.26
CA PHE A 242 17.69 -4.71 -8.02
C PHE A 242 19.12 -5.21 -8.14
N ARG A 243 20.07 -4.38 -7.71
CA ARG A 243 21.48 -4.76 -7.59
C ARG A 243 21.82 -4.90 -6.11
N TYR A 244 22.54 -5.97 -5.77
CA TYR A 244 23.16 -6.08 -4.45
C TYR A 244 24.30 -5.06 -4.32
N ASP A 245 24.28 -4.27 -3.26
CA ASP A 245 25.34 -3.33 -2.90
C ASP A 245 25.61 -3.43 -1.41
N GLU A 246 26.76 -4.00 -1.05
CA GLU A 246 27.18 -4.15 0.34
C GLU A 246 27.38 -2.80 1.03
N GLY A 247 27.78 -1.76 0.29
CA GLY A 247 27.95 -0.40 0.83
C GLY A 247 26.63 0.28 1.19
N MET A 248 25.50 -0.24 0.72
CA MET A 248 24.15 0.25 1.05
C MET A 248 23.51 -0.53 2.21
N LEU A 249 24.22 -1.51 2.78
CA LEU A 249 23.73 -2.41 3.83
C LEU A 249 24.45 -2.23 5.18
N ASN A 250 25.42 -1.32 5.26
CA ASN A 250 26.24 -1.06 6.46
C ASN A 250 26.13 0.40 6.90
#